data_AF-A0A7C5QER4-F1
#
_entry.id   AF-A0A7C5QER4-F1
#
_cell.length_a   1.000
_cell.length_b   1.000
_cell.length_c   1.000
_cell.angle_alpha   90.00
_cell.angle_beta   90.00
_cell.angle_gamma   90.00
#
_symmetry.space_group_name_H-M   'P 1'
#
loop_
_entity.id
_entity.type
_entity.pdbx_description
1 polymer ?
#
loop_
_entity_poly.entity_id
_entity_poly.type
_entity_poly.pdbx_seq_one_letter_code
_entity_poly.pdbx_strand_id
1 'polypeptide(L)'
;MVIANALYFDKRIPEGFYQEPSDSTVYRVTTHVKNTDLLPLANRTGQPVYELASDDFNEALTWSEQAAVLQPIYRQLVDNGETALYRQFTRVDPDSPDVVYLQRILRASVIDRNGVTDRYKGRITSSTMNAEDIKRIIEYLWTFTVNNNFGTAVLSSDITETDTGFVHVMKQARLNMSNNDSCDSIEVYRVTYTVSRSSGFINKDEALERIILAKRSGNILEICQP
;
A
#
# COMPACT_ATOMS: atom_id res chain seq x y z
N MET A 1 -7.15 23.64 -7.69
CA MET A 1 -5.71 23.77 -8.02
C MET A 1 -4.83 22.80 -7.21
N VAL A 2 -4.99 22.69 -5.89
CA VAL A 2 -4.18 21.78 -5.03
C VAL A 2 -4.31 20.29 -5.41
N ILE A 3 -5.54 19.81 -5.66
CA ILE A 3 -5.80 18.39 -5.98
C ILE A 3 -5.16 17.95 -7.30
N ALA A 4 -5.36 18.74 -8.35
CA ALA A 4 -4.84 18.40 -9.66
C ALA A 4 -3.30 18.47 -9.67
N ASN A 5 -2.70 19.41 -8.93
CA ASN A 5 -1.25 19.42 -8.74
C ASN A 5 -0.73 18.15 -8.06
N ALA A 6 -1.43 17.64 -7.04
CA ALA A 6 -1.07 16.38 -6.37
C ALA A 6 -1.06 15.18 -7.34
N LEU A 7 -1.93 15.19 -8.36
CA LEU A 7 -2.06 14.11 -9.33
C LEU A 7 -1.07 14.21 -10.50
N TYR A 8 -0.76 15.42 -10.98
CA TYR A 8 0.12 15.63 -12.14
C TYR A 8 1.59 15.89 -11.78
N PHE A 9 1.90 16.35 -10.56
CA PHE A 9 3.24 16.84 -10.18
C PHE A 9 3.79 16.22 -8.88
N ASP A 10 3.30 15.03 -8.53
CA ASP A 10 3.98 14.06 -7.65
C ASP A 10 3.96 14.31 -6.12
N LYS A 11 3.26 15.33 -5.61
CA LYS A 11 2.93 15.40 -4.17
C LYS A 11 1.68 14.57 -3.87
N ARG A 12 1.84 13.24 -3.85
CA ARG A 12 0.73 12.27 -3.85
C ARG A 12 0.15 11.93 -2.47
N ILE A 13 0.75 12.41 -1.38
CA ILE A 13 0.30 12.11 -0.01
C ILE A 13 0.48 13.35 0.88
N PRO A 14 -0.35 13.53 1.92
CA PRO A 14 -0.26 14.68 2.80
C PRO A 14 0.94 14.56 3.75
N GLU A 15 1.27 15.68 4.40
CA GLU A 15 2.26 15.67 5.49
C GLU A 15 1.80 14.76 6.63
N GLY A 16 2.73 14.03 7.25
CA GLY A 16 2.43 13.07 8.31
C GLY A 16 1.82 11.75 7.85
N PHE A 17 1.57 11.57 6.55
CA PHE A 17 1.18 10.26 6.00
C PHE A 17 2.37 9.30 6.00
N TYR A 18 2.12 8.00 6.21
CA TYR A 18 3.15 6.98 6.15
C TYR A 18 3.94 7.01 4.83
N GLN A 19 5.27 7.10 4.94
CA GLN A 19 6.18 7.09 3.82
C GLN A 19 7.23 6.00 4.01
N GLU A 20 7.47 5.25 2.93
CA GLU A 20 8.65 4.40 2.88
C GLU A 20 9.90 5.28 2.94
N PRO A 21 10.90 4.93 3.76
CA PRO A 21 12.18 5.61 3.73
C PRO A 21 12.76 5.56 2.31
N SER A 22 12.95 6.73 1.69
CA SER A 22 13.63 6.83 0.42
C SER A 22 15.13 7.01 0.65
N ASP A 23 15.93 6.18 -0.01
CA ASP A 23 17.37 6.33 -0.11
C ASP A 23 17.69 6.60 -1.58
N SER A 24 18.16 7.81 -1.88
CA SER A 24 18.42 8.23 -3.26
C SER A 24 19.66 7.59 -3.88
N THR A 25 20.45 6.85 -3.10
CA THR A 25 21.73 6.30 -3.56
C THR A 25 21.63 4.93 -4.21
N VAL A 26 20.56 4.17 -3.92
CA VAL A 26 20.37 2.80 -4.41
C VAL A 26 18.93 2.64 -4.90
N TYR A 27 18.75 2.04 -6.07
CA TYR A 27 17.42 1.74 -6.58
C TYR A 27 16.81 0.57 -5.80
N ARG A 28 15.74 0.86 -5.04
CA ARG A 28 15.07 -0.13 -4.16
C ARG A 28 13.68 -0.46 -4.67
N VAL A 29 13.38 -1.75 -4.76
CA VAL A 29 12.05 -2.29 -5.05
C VAL A 29 11.54 -3.01 -3.81
N THR A 30 10.53 -2.44 -3.16
CA THR A 30 9.92 -3.03 -1.96
C THR A 30 8.63 -3.76 -2.31
N THR A 31 8.52 -5.02 -1.90
CA THR A 31 7.30 -5.81 -2.06
C THR A 31 6.99 -6.64 -0.82
N HIS A 32 5.71 -6.93 -0.59
CA HIS A 32 5.31 -7.96 0.35
C HIS A 32 5.22 -9.31 -0.36
N VAL A 33 5.67 -10.36 0.33
CA VAL A 33 5.40 -11.74 -0.11
C VAL A 33 3.90 -12.00 0.05
N LYS A 34 3.27 -12.44 -1.04
CA LYS A 34 1.86 -12.81 -1.05
C LYS A 34 1.69 -14.32 -1.07
N ASN A 35 0.51 -14.79 -0.68
CA ASN A 35 0.15 -16.21 -0.79
C ASN A 35 0.38 -16.79 -2.19
N THR A 36 0.10 -16.02 -3.26
CA THR A 36 0.33 -16.46 -4.64
C THR A 36 1.80 -16.54 -5.03
N ASP A 37 2.70 -15.85 -4.32
CA ASP A 37 4.14 -15.93 -4.61
C ASP A 37 4.73 -17.28 -4.19
N LEU A 38 4.04 -18.00 -3.30
CA LEU A 38 4.38 -19.37 -2.89
C LEU A 38 3.91 -20.43 -3.91
N LEU A 39 3.26 -20.02 -5.00
CA LEU A 39 2.76 -20.90 -6.05
C LEU A 39 3.56 -20.74 -7.35
N PRO A 40 3.74 -21.82 -8.13
CA PRO A 40 4.23 -21.72 -9.51
C PRO A 40 3.40 -20.73 -10.33
N LEU A 41 4.04 -20.02 -11.27
CA LEU A 41 3.39 -18.96 -12.07
C LEU A 41 2.08 -19.42 -12.73
N ALA A 42 2.05 -20.64 -13.26
CA ALA A 42 0.87 -21.23 -13.90
C ALA A 42 -0.35 -21.37 -12.97
N ASN A 43 -0.14 -21.40 -11.65
CA ASN A 43 -1.18 -21.64 -10.64
C ASN A 43 -1.67 -20.36 -9.96
N ARG A 44 -1.16 -19.19 -10.33
CA ARG A 44 -1.48 -17.92 -9.66
C ARG A 44 -2.80 -17.31 -10.13
N THR A 45 -3.18 -17.55 -11.39
CA THR A 45 -4.37 -16.95 -11.99
C THR A 45 -5.65 -17.37 -11.27
N GLY A 46 -6.51 -16.40 -10.95
CA GLY A 46 -7.79 -16.62 -10.29
C GLY A 46 -7.71 -16.85 -8.77
N GLN A 47 -6.51 -16.84 -8.18
CA GLN A 47 -6.36 -16.96 -6.74
C GLN A 47 -6.58 -15.60 -6.05
N PRO A 48 -7.18 -15.56 -4.85
CA PRO A 48 -7.15 -14.36 -4.02
C PRO A 48 -5.71 -14.00 -3.70
N VAL A 49 -5.40 -12.70 -3.70
CA VAL A 49 -4.04 -12.20 -3.45
C VAL A 49 -4.04 -11.38 -2.16
N TYR A 50 -3.28 -11.86 -1.18
CA TYR A 50 -3.06 -11.16 0.09
C TYR A 50 -1.63 -11.38 0.59
N GLU A 51 -1.15 -10.39 1.33
CA GLU A 51 0.16 -10.38 1.99
C GLU A 51 0.19 -11.40 3.13
N LEU A 52 1.31 -12.11 3.25
CA LEU A 52 1.53 -13.08 4.33
C LEU A 52 1.96 -12.37 5.62
N ALA A 53 1.59 -12.97 6.76
CA ALA A 53 1.96 -12.51 8.08
C ALA A 53 2.46 -13.67 8.94
N SER A 54 3.58 -13.48 9.65
CA SER A 54 4.10 -14.43 10.64
C SER A 54 4.94 -13.71 11.70
N ASP A 55 4.89 -14.22 12.92
CA ASP A 55 5.83 -13.85 13.98
C ASP A 55 7.03 -14.78 14.09
N ASP A 56 7.02 -15.93 13.40
CA ASP A 56 8.15 -16.85 13.32
C ASP A 56 9.09 -16.40 12.21
N PHE A 57 10.32 -16.08 12.59
CA PHE A 57 11.37 -15.68 11.65
C PHE A 57 11.68 -16.79 10.63
N ASN A 58 11.72 -18.06 11.06
CA ASN A 58 12.08 -19.18 10.19
C ASN A 58 10.99 -19.43 9.15
N GLU A 59 9.72 -19.31 9.54
CA GLU A 59 8.58 -19.39 8.61
C GLU A 59 8.64 -18.25 7.59
N ALA A 60 8.83 -17.01 8.05
CA ALA A 60 8.94 -15.85 7.18
C ALA A 60 10.13 -15.97 6.19
N LEU A 61 11.29 -16.42 6.66
CA LEU A 61 12.46 -16.67 5.81
C LEU A 61 12.16 -17.77 4.78
N THR A 62 11.51 -18.86 5.19
CA THR A 62 11.10 -19.94 4.28
C THR A 62 10.19 -19.43 3.17
N TRP A 63 9.18 -18.61 3.51
CA TRP A 63 8.31 -18.00 2.51
C TRP A 63 9.04 -17.04 1.58
N SER A 64 9.97 -16.22 2.10
CA SER A 64 10.82 -15.36 1.26
C SER A 64 11.63 -16.18 0.26
N GLU A 65 12.25 -17.27 0.72
CA GLU A 65 13.07 -18.14 -0.13
C GLU A 65 12.24 -18.86 -1.19
N GLN A 66 11.11 -19.45 -0.81
CA GLN A 66 10.19 -20.09 -1.75
C GLN A 66 9.68 -19.09 -2.79
N ALA A 67 9.29 -17.88 -2.36
CA ALA A 67 8.86 -16.83 -3.27
C ALA A 67 9.95 -16.43 -4.25
N ALA A 68 11.22 -16.37 -3.83
CA ALA A 68 12.37 -16.06 -4.67
C ALA A 68 12.68 -17.16 -5.69
N VAL A 69 12.65 -18.44 -5.28
CA VAL A 69 12.85 -19.60 -6.16
C VAL A 69 11.78 -19.69 -7.25
N LEU A 70 10.55 -19.27 -6.96
CA LEU A 70 9.42 -19.31 -7.90
C LEU A 70 9.34 -18.09 -8.83
N GLN A 71 10.30 -17.15 -8.76
CA GLN A 71 10.42 -16.06 -9.74
C GLN A 71 11.22 -16.50 -10.97
N PRO A 72 11.06 -15.81 -12.12
CA PRO A 72 11.89 -16.05 -13.31
C PRO A 72 13.39 -15.85 -13.07
N ILE A 73 13.75 -14.97 -12.13
CA ILE A 73 15.12 -14.66 -11.74
C ILE A 73 15.24 -14.87 -10.24
N TYR A 74 16.14 -15.78 -9.85
CA TYR A 74 16.46 -16.00 -8.45
C TYR A 74 17.33 -14.85 -7.93
N ARG A 75 16.87 -14.20 -6.86
CA ARG A 75 17.59 -13.10 -6.21
C ARG A 75 18.16 -13.59 -4.89
N GLN A 76 19.47 -13.50 -4.76
CA GLN A 76 20.21 -14.01 -3.60
C GLN A 76 19.87 -13.18 -2.36
N LEU A 77 19.66 -13.84 -1.23
CA LEU A 77 19.56 -13.19 0.08
C LEU A 77 20.93 -12.66 0.50
N VAL A 78 21.01 -11.36 0.77
CA VAL A 78 22.27 -10.70 1.17
C VAL A 78 22.19 -10.10 2.57
N ASP A 79 20.99 -9.79 3.05
CA ASP A 79 20.78 -9.21 4.38
C ASP A 79 19.35 -9.45 4.87
N ASN A 80 19.12 -9.30 6.18
CA ASN A 80 17.81 -9.35 6.80
C ASN A 80 17.68 -8.31 7.91
N GLY A 81 16.45 -7.88 8.16
CA GLY A 81 16.14 -6.95 9.24
C GLY A 81 14.67 -7.01 9.62
N GLU A 82 14.29 -6.28 10.66
CA GLU A 82 12.91 -6.24 11.11
C GLU A 82 12.51 -4.87 11.66
N THR A 83 11.21 -4.63 11.65
CA THR A 83 10.57 -3.49 12.29
C THR A 83 9.42 -3.98 13.16
N ALA A 84 8.73 -3.07 13.83
CA ALA A 84 7.48 -3.40 14.49
C ALA A 84 6.44 -4.00 13.52
N LEU A 85 6.41 -3.58 12.25
CA LEU A 85 5.36 -3.94 11.29
C LEU A 85 5.68 -5.20 10.46
N TYR A 86 6.95 -5.46 10.17
CA TYR A 86 7.34 -6.49 9.21
C TYR A 86 8.76 -7.00 9.44
N ARG A 87 9.03 -8.20 8.92
CA ARG A 87 10.38 -8.70 8.64
C ARG A 87 10.75 -8.38 7.20
N GLN A 88 12.01 -8.07 6.96
CA GLN A 88 12.54 -7.69 5.66
C GLN A 88 13.72 -8.57 5.30
N PHE A 89 13.69 -9.08 4.07
CA PHE A 89 14.73 -9.88 3.46
C PHE A 89 15.26 -9.12 2.25
N THR A 90 16.50 -8.66 2.35
CA THR A 90 17.17 -7.89 1.30
C THR A 90 17.78 -8.85 0.30
N ARG A 91 17.36 -8.74 -0.96
CA ARG A 91 17.78 -9.62 -2.04
C ARG A 91 18.36 -8.84 -3.20
N VAL A 92 19.32 -9.45 -3.88
CA VAL A 92 20.03 -8.84 -5.01
C VAL A 92 20.15 -9.86 -6.13
N ASP A 93 20.02 -9.39 -7.37
CA ASP A 93 20.41 -10.16 -8.55
C ASP A 93 21.93 -10.03 -8.76
N PRO A 94 22.71 -11.12 -8.73
CA PRO A 94 24.16 -11.05 -8.94
C PRO A 94 24.56 -10.41 -10.28
N ASP A 95 23.71 -10.53 -11.30
CA ASP A 95 23.94 -9.94 -12.62
C ASP A 95 23.53 -8.45 -12.68
N SER A 96 22.88 -7.94 -11.62
CA SER A 96 22.43 -6.54 -11.51
C SER A 96 22.45 -6.07 -10.05
N PRO A 97 23.64 -5.93 -9.43
CA PRO A 97 23.77 -5.70 -8.00
C PRO A 97 23.31 -4.32 -7.52
N ASP A 98 23.17 -3.36 -8.45
CA ASP A 98 22.73 -1.99 -8.16
C ASP A 98 21.21 -1.89 -7.88
N VAL A 99 20.46 -2.97 -8.12
CA VAL A 99 19.02 -3.05 -7.81
C VAL A 99 18.79 -3.92 -6.58
N VAL A 100 18.32 -3.28 -5.51
CA VAL A 100 18.01 -3.95 -4.24
C VAL A 100 16.53 -4.26 -4.14
N TYR A 101 16.20 -5.52 -3.88
CA TYR A 101 14.83 -5.99 -3.68
C TYR A 101 14.56 -6.24 -2.20
N LEU A 102 13.61 -5.52 -1.63
CA LEU A 102 13.21 -5.67 -0.24
C LEU A 102 11.92 -6.49 -0.17
N GLN A 103 12.05 -7.78 0.15
CA GLN A 103 10.90 -8.66 0.37
C GLN A 103 10.45 -8.58 1.82
N ARG A 104 9.17 -8.32 2.06
CA ARG A 104 8.62 -8.17 3.41
C ARG A 104 7.54 -9.18 3.73
N ILE A 105 7.52 -9.61 4.98
CA ILE A 105 6.46 -10.42 5.58
C ILE A 105 5.93 -9.64 6.78
N LEU A 106 4.62 -9.45 6.84
CA LEU A 106 3.98 -8.71 7.94
C LEU A 106 4.18 -9.45 9.25
N ARG A 107 4.23 -8.71 10.36
CA ARG A 107 4.21 -9.31 11.68
C ARG A 107 2.79 -9.68 12.09
N ALA A 108 2.57 -10.96 12.38
CA ALA A 108 1.25 -11.46 12.78
C ALA A 108 0.77 -10.88 14.11
N SER A 109 1.68 -10.41 14.97
CA SER A 109 1.37 -9.69 16.22
C SER A 109 0.90 -8.25 15.99
N VAL A 110 1.01 -7.73 14.78
CA VAL A 110 0.50 -6.41 14.41
C VAL A 110 -0.72 -6.54 13.54
N ILE A 111 -0.65 -7.37 12.51
CA ILE A 111 -1.76 -7.62 11.61
C ILE A 111 -1.81 -9.09 11.22
N ASP A 112 -2.92 -9.73 11.57
CA ASP A 112 -3.27 -11.06 11.13
C ASP A 112 -4.01 -10.98 9.78
N ARG A 113 -3.53 -11.78 8.84
CA ARG A 113 -4.01 -11.87 7.45
C ARG A 113 -4.61 -13.24 7.13
N ASN A 114 -4.76 -14.11 8.13
CA ASN A 114 -5.38 -15.41 7.94
C ASN A 114 -6.85 -15.28 7.53
N GLY A 115 -7.25 -16.04 6.51
CA GLY A 115 -8.64 -16.05 6.01
C GLY A 115 -9.05 -14.79 5.24
N VAL A 116 -8.11 -13.89 4.94
CA VAL A 116 -8.37 -12.67 4.18
C VAL A 116 -8.56 -12.98 2.69
N THR A 117 -9.57 -12.36 2.08
CA THR A 117 -9.85 -12.47 0.64
C THR A 117 -9.54 -11.19 -0.15
N ASP A 118 -9.15 -10.11 0.54
CA ASP A 118 -8.92 -8.78 -0.03
C ASP A 118 -7.80 -8.03 0.71
N ARG A 119 -7.01 -7.23 -0.01
CA ARG A 119 -5.81 -6.55 0.48
C ARG A 119 -6.06 -5.59 1.66
N TYR A 120 -7.28 -5.09 1.82
CA TYR A 120 -7.63 -4.15 2.90
C TYR A 120 -8.26 -4.81 4.13
N LYS A 121 -8.55 -6.11 4.07
CA LYS A 121 -9.19 -6.84 5.16
C LYS A 121 -8.17 -7.52 6.05
N GLY A 122 -8.51 -7.77 7.29
CA GLY A 122 -7.63 -8.43 8.23
C GLY A 122 -7.97 -8.00 9.64
N ARG A 123 -7.10 -8.40 10.57
CA ARG A 123 -7.29 -8.13 11.98
C ARG A 123 -6.03 -7.50 12.55
N ILE A 124 -6.15 -6.28 13.07
CA ILE A 124 -5.06 -5.68 13.86
C ILE A 124 -5.00 -6.40 15.20
N THR A 125 -3.86 -7.01 15.49
CA THR A 125 -3.62 -7.89 16.64
C THR A 125 -2.66 -7.27 17.66
N SER A 126 -2.22 -6.03 17.42
CA SER A 126 -1.36 -5.30 18.35
C SER A 126 -1.98 -5.25 19.75
N SER A 127 -1.18 -5.62 20.76
CA SER A 127 -1.59 -5.56 22.17
C SER A 127 -1.94 -4.13 22.63
N THR A 128 -1.40 -3.12 21.95
CA THR A 128 -1.73 -1.71 22.14
C THR A 128 -2.34 -1.17 20.85
N MET A 129 -3.62 -0.81 20.91
CA MET A 129 -4.33 -0.12 19.82
C MET A 129 -4.58 1.31 20.27
N ASN A 130 -3.82 2.25 19.72
CA ASN A 130 -4.10 3.68 19.81
C ASN A 130 -4.33 4.24 18.40
N ALA A 131 -4.93 5.43 18.30
CA ALA A 131 -5.31 6.00 17.02
C ALA A 131 -4.12 6.15 16.04
N GLU A 132 -2.94 6.57 16.52
CA GLU A 132 -1.77 6.77 15.67
C GLU A 132 -1.21 5.46 15.10
N ASP A 133 -1.16 4.39 15.90
CA ASP A 133 -0.72 3.08 15.41
C ASP A 133 -1.69 2.52 14.36
N ILE A 134 -2.99 2.66 14.58
CA ILE A 134 -4.01 2.21 13.62
C ILE A 134 -3.92 3.01 12.32
N LYS A 135 -3.78 4.34 12.42
CA LYS A 135 -3.57 5.21 11.26
C LYS A 135 -2.35 4.74 10.49
N ARG A 136 -1.21 4.58 11.17
CA ARG A 136 0.05 4.14 10.56
C ARG A 136 -0.08 2.79 9.86
N ILE A 137 -0.75 1.81 10.46
CA ILE A 137 -0.96 0.48 9.85
C ILE A 137 -1.82 0.59 8.58
N ILE A 138 -2.90 1.36 8.61
CA ILE A 138 -3.78 1.51 7.44
C ILE A 138 -3.08 2.24 6.30
N GLU A 139 -2.35 3.32 6.62
CA GLU A 139 -1.56 4.08 5.65
C GLU A 139 -0.42 3.21 5.06
N TYR A 140 0.24 2.41 5.90
CA TYR A 140 1.21 1.42 5.45
C TYR A 140 0.62 0.46 4.42
N LEU A 141 -0.52 -0.15 4.71
CA LEU A 141 -1.20 -1.05 3.78
C LEU A 141 -1.57 -0.33 2.48
N TRP A 142 -2.02 0.93 2.56
CA TRP A 142 -2.33 1.72 1.38
C TRP A 142 -1.12 1.91 0.46
N THR A 143 0.07 2.16 1.01
CA THR A 143 1.31 2.36 0.25
C THR A 143 1.67 1.18 -0.66
N PHE A 144 1.22 -0.04 -0.33
CA PHE A 144 1.46 -1.25 -1.14
C PHE A 144 0.30 -1.65 -2.05
N THR A 145 -0.68 -0.76 -2.23
CA THR A 145 -1.81 -0.98 -3.13
C THR A 145 -1.56 -0.39 -4.51
N VAL A 146 -2.39 -0.79 -5.48
CA VAL A 146 -2.39 -0.19 -6.82
C VAL A 146 -2.76 1.31 -6.81
N ASN A 147 -3.32 1.81 -5.70
CA ASN A 147 -3.67 3.20 -5.52
C ASN A 147 -2.43 4.07 -5.18
N ASN A 148 -1.28 3.49 -4.86
CA ASN A 148 -0.04 4.26 -4.68
C ASN A 148 0.75 4.41 -6.00
N ASN A 149 0.04 4.60 -7.12
CA ASN A 149 0.64 4.79 -8.44
C ASN A 149 0.41 6.21 -8.97
N PHE A 150 0.96 6.49 -10.16
CA PHE A 150 0.67 7.71 -10.89
C PHE A 150 -0.85 7.89 -11.07
N GLY A 151 -1.31 9.14 -11.00
CA GLY A 151 -2.73 9.47 -11.14
C GLY A 151 -3.58 9.14 -9.92
N THR A 152 -2.99 8.76 -8.78
CA THR A 152 -3.72 8.69 -7.51
C THR A 152 -2.99 9.45 -6.41
N ALA A 153 -3.74 10.15 -5.57
CA ALA A 153 -3.20 10.89 -4.44
C ALA A 153 -4.12 10.80 -3.21
N VAL A 154 -3.53 10.78 -2.03
CA VAL A 154 -4.21 11.06 -0.76
C VAL A 154 -4.14 12.56 -0.50
N LEU A 155 -5.30 13.17 -0.28
CA LEU A 155 -5.47 14.60 -0.04
C LEU A 155 -5.46 14.95 1.45
N SER A 156 -6.06 14.07 2.26
CA SER A 156 -6.06 14.16 3.73
C SER A 156 -6.21 12.77 4.33
N SER A 157 -5.75 12.62 5.58
CA SER A 157 -5.76 11.36 6.31
C SER A 157 -5.93 11.64 7.80
N ASP A 158 -7.12 11.33 8.31
CA ASP A 158 -7.57 11.71 9.65
C ASP A 158 -8.11 10.48 10.38
N ILE A 159 -7.72 10.28 11.63
CA ILE A 159 -8.25 9.20 12.47
C ILE A 159 -8.99 9.76 13.67
N THR A 160 -10.11 9.12 14.02
CA THR A 160 -10.87 9.40 15.23
C THR A 160 -11.00 8.13 16.03
N GLU A 161 -10.70 8.23 17.32
CA GLU A 161 -10.93 7.17 18.29
C GLU A 161 -12.36 7.26 18.84
N THR A 162 -13.04 6.13 18.96
CA THR A 162 -14.36 6.00 19.56
C THR A 162 -14.34 4.92 20.65
N ASP A 163 -15.41 4.85 21.44
CA ASP A 163 -15.55 3.82 22.48
C ASP A 163 -15.46 2.39 21.91
N THR A 164 -15.98 2.20 20.70
CA THR A 164 -16.10 0.88 20.05
C THR A 164 -14.96 0.55 19.08
N GLY A 165 -14.11 1.53 18.73
CA GLY A 165 -13.10 1.33 17.70
C GLY A 165 -12.40 2.60 17.24
N PHE A 166 -11.96 2.55 15.99
CA PHE A 166 -11.25 3.62 15.30
C PHE A 166 -11.89 3.84 13.94
N VAL A 167 -12.03 5.10 13.55
CA VAL A 167 -12.52 5.50 12.23
C VAL A 167 -11.41 6.30 11.55
N HIS A 168 -10.81 5.73 10.52
CA HIS A 168 -9.77 6.39 9.72
C HIS A 168 -10.35 6.79 8.37
N VAL A 169 -10.35 8.08 8.07
CA VAL A 169 -10.89 8.64 6.84
C VAL A 169 -9.74 9.15 5.97
N MET A 170 -9.61 8.57 4.79
CA MET A 170 -8.71 9.05 3.74
C MET A 170 -9.52 9.69 2.61
N LYS A 171 -9.22 10.94 2.28
CA LYS A 171 -9.71 11.55 1.04
C LYS A 171 -8.74 11.23 -0.08
N GLN A 172 -9.18 10.49 -1.08
CA GLN A 172 -8.35 10.07 -2.21
C GLN A 172 -8.83 10.76 -3.48
N ALA A 173 -7.91 11.09 -4.37
CA ALA A 173 -8.22 11.57 -5.71
C ALA A 173 -7.65 10.59 -6.73
N ARG A 174 -8.42 10.31 -7.79
CA ARG A 174 -8.03 9.45 -8.92
C ARG A 174 -8.16 10.24 -10.21
N LEU A 175 -7.12 10.22 -11.01
CA LEU A 175 -7.06 10.83 -12.34
C LEU A 175 -7.43 9.79 -13.39
N ASN A 176 -8.47 10.07 -14.15
CA ASN A 176 -8.82 9.34 -15.36
C ASN A 176 -8.49 10.23 -16.56
N MET A 177 -7.40 9.89 -17.25
CA MET A 177 -6.94 10.65 -18.40
C MET A 177 -7.84 10.45 -19.61
N SER A 178 -8.09 11.53 -20.35
CA SER A 178 -8.71 11.49 -21.67
C SER A 178 -7.65 11.46 -22.78
N ASN A 179 -7.92 10.69 -23.85
CA ASN A 179 -7.00 10.53 -24.97
C ASN A 179 -7.20 11.54 -26.12
N ASN A 180 -8.22 12.41 -26.06
CA ASN A 180 -8.68 13.21 -27.21
C ASN A 180 -8.56 14.73 -27.00
N ASP A 181 -7.50 15.21 -26.33
CA ASP A 181 -7.33 16.63 -25.98
C ASP A 181 -8.48 17.24 -25.14
N SER A 182 -9.42 16.41 -24.69
CA SER A 182 -10.49 16.81 -23.78
C SER A 182 -10.00 16.78 -22.34
N CYS A 183 -10.85 17.27 -21.44
CA CYS A 183 -10.52 17.32 -20.02
C CYS A 183 -10.43 15.91 -19.44
N ASP A 184 -9.43 15.71 -18.59
CA ASP A 184 -9.33 14.58 -17.70
C ASP A 184 -10.39 14.70 -16.61
N SER A 185 -10.85 13.56 -16.08
CA SER A 185 -11.73 13.54 -14.91
C SER A 185 -10.92 13.20 -13.66
N ILE A 186 -11.07 14.02 -12.63
CA ILE A 186 -10.51 13.80 -11.31
C ILE A 186 -11.66 13.42 -10.39
N GLU A 187 -11.70 12.16 -10.01
CA GLU A 187 -12.67 11.62 -9.06
C GLU A 187 -12.13 11.75 -7.64
N VAL A 188 -12.91 12.35 -6.74
CA VAL A 188 -12.55 12.49 -5.34
C VAL A 188 -13.40 11.54 -4.52
N TYR A 189 -12.74 10.62 -3.83
CA TYR A 189 -13.34 9.60 -2.98
C TYR A 189 -13.11 9.90 -1.51
N ARG A 190 -14.12 9.60 -0.70
CA ARG A 190 -13.98 9.38 0.74
C ARG A 190 -13.81 7.88 0.96
N VAL A 191 -12.68 7.48 1.53
CA VAL A 191 -12.40 6.10 1.91
C VAL A 191 -12.38 6.02 3.43
N THR A 192 -13.31 5.25 3.98
CA THR A 192 -13.49 5.11 5.43
C THR A 192 -13.07 3.72 5.86
N TYR A 193 -12.11 3.63 6.77
CA TYR A 193 -11.73 2.41 7.44
C TYR A 193 -12.31 2.42 8.84
N THR A 194 -12.96 1.33 9.23
CA THR A 194 -13.41 1.13 10.60
C THR A 194 -12.67 -0.06 11.20
N VAL A 195 -12.06 0.14 12.35
CA VAL A 195 -11.35 -0.90 13.09
C VAL A 195 -12.05 -1.12 14.42
N SER A 196 -12.58 -2.32 14.64
CA SER A 196 -13.22 -2.68 15.90
C SER A 196 -12.17 -2.78 17.02
N ARG A 197 -12.42 -2.17 18.18
CA ARG A 197 -11.50 -2.27 19.32
C ARG A 197 -11.43 -3.68 19.91
N SER A 198 -12.57 -4.36 20.01
CA SER A 198 -12.65 -5.69 20.63
C SER A 198 -12.06 -6.78 19.75
N SER A 199 -12.24 -6.65 18.43
CA SER A 199 -11.85 -7.70 17.50
C SER A 199 -10.65 -7.33 16.65
N GLY A 200 -10.34 -6.06 16.43
CA GLY A 200 -9.29 -5.62 15.52
C GLY A 200 -9.64 -5.72 14.03
N PHE A 201 -10.83 -6.21 13.68
CA PHE A 201 -11.23 -6.35 12.28
C PHE A 201 -11.29 -5.01 11.57
N ILE A 202 -10.69 -4.95 10.38
CA ILE A 202 -10.70 -3.81 9.48
C ILE A 202 -11.84 -3.98 8.47
N ASN A 203 -12.74 -3.01 8.41
CA ASN A 203 -13.67 -2.83 7.30
C ASN A 203 -13.32 -1.56 6.53
N LYS A 204 -13.59 -1.57 5.22
CA LYS A 204 -13.35 -0.45 4.32
C LYS A 204 -14.63 -0.15 3.56
N ASP A 205 -14.98 1.12 3.50
CA ASP A 205 -16.03 1.67 2.65
C ASP A 205 -15.44 2.78 1.76
N GLU A 206 -15.98 2.94 0.57
CA GLU A 206 -15.53 3.94 -0.41
C GLU A 206 -16.73 4.61 -1.08
N ALA A 207 -16.78 5.94 -1.03
CA ALA A 207 -17.83 6.72 -1.64
C ALA A 207 -17.24 7.83 -2.51
N LEU A 208 -17.71 7.95 -3.77
CA LEU A 208 -17.40 9.06 -4.65
C LEU A 208 -18.08 10.33 -4.10
N GLU A 209 -17.29 11.36 -3.77
CA GLU A 209 -17.81 12.64 -3.28
C GLU A 209 -18.09 13.63 -4.41
N ARG A 210 -17.19 13.68 -5.42
CA ARG A 210 -17.32 14.60 -6.56
C ARG A 210 -16.38 14.24 -7.71
N ILE A 211 -16.67 14.81 -8.87
CA ILE A 211 -15.82 14.79 -10.07
C ILE A 211 -15.41 16.21 -10.41
N ILE A 212 -14.14 16.42 -10.75
CA ILE A 212 -13.58 17.69 -11.22
C ILE A 212 -13.03 17.44 -12.62
N LEU A 213 -13.41 18.26 -13.60
CA LEU A 213 -12.80 18.21 -14.92
C LEU A 213 -11.60 19.14 -14.96
N ALA A 214 -10.45 18.64 -15.40
CA ALA A 214 -9.22 19.41 -15.48
C ALA A 214 -8.40 19.03 -16.71
N LYS A 215 -7.58 19.95 -17.18
CA LYS A 215 -6.63 19.71 -18.27
C LYS A 215 -5.25 20.23 -17.87
N ARG A 216 -4.22 19.48 -18.25
CA ARG A 216 -2.83 19.93 -18.17
C ARG A 216 -2.31 20.27 -19.57
N SER A 217 -1.83 21.49 -19.73
CA SER A 217 -1.15 21.95 -20.96
C SER A 217 0.24 22.45 -20.59
N GLY A 218 1.25 21.57 -20.74
CA GLY A 218 2.61 21.83 -20.27
C GLY A 218 2.67 21.93 -18.74
N ASN A 219 3.00 23.12 -18.23
CA ASN A 219 3.02 23.42 -16.79
C ASN A 219 1.76 24.15 -16.30
N ILE A 220 0.81 24.41 -17.20
CA ILE A 220 -0.44 25.10 -16.89
C ILE A 220 -1.50 24.05 -16.55
N LEU A 221 -2.26 24.32 -15.51
CA LEU A 221 -3.39 23.52 -15.07
C LEU A 221 -4.68 24.33 -15.18
N GLU A 222 -5.62 23.80 -15.94
CA GLU A 222 -6.90 24.45 -16.23
C GLU A 222 -8.04 23.60 -15.66
N ILE A 223 -8.99 24.22 -14.96
CA ILE A 223 -10.24 23.56 -14.58
C ILE A 223 -11.21 23.77 -15.73
N CYS A 224 -11.74 22.67 -16.25
CA CYS A 224 -12.73 22.74 -17.30
C CYS A 224 -14.09 23.10 -16.72
N GLN A 225 -14.79 24.00 -17.39
CA GLN A 225 -16.18 24.24 -17.07
C GLN A 225 -17.00 22.99 -17.46
N PRO A 226 -18.01 22.62 -16.65
CA PRO A 226 -18.93 21.56 -17.01
C PRO A 226 -19.74 21.88 -18.29
#